data_AF-J9G3F8-F1
#
_entry.id   AF-J9G3F8-F1
#
_cell.length_a   1.000
_cell.length_b   1.000
_cell.length_c   1.000
_cell.angle_alpha   90.00
_cell.angle_beta   90.00
_cell.angle_gamma   90.00
#
_symmetry.space_group_name_H-M   'P 1'
#
loop_
_entity.id
_entity.type
_entity.pdbx_description
1 polymer ?
#
loop_
_entity_poly.entity_id
_entity_poly.type
_entity_poly.pdbx_seq_one_letter_code
_entity_poly.pdbx_strand_id
1 'polypeptide(L)'
;MAMICVLSVFNGFSGLVNDKLSQIDPEIKITAANSNYITNADSVITATKQCGNILYATLSIESRALATYNGLQIPITVKGVTPDFAEMTNISELVKEDGQYILSKGNQYFSVISVGVAISLNAHPGYFNTFEIYTPKRKGAVNPANPATAFRSKSTYISGVFEVQQQDYDAEHVIIDIDLARELFDYEKCEATSIDIQTTPDTNIE
;
A
#
# COMPACT_ATOMS: atom_id res chain seq x y z
N MET A 1 -18.10 34.21 31.35
CA MET A 1 -18.44 33.62 30.04
C MET A 1 -17.15 33.25 29.31
N ALA A 2 -16.53 32.12 29.65
CA ALA A 2 -15.29 31.67 29.02
C ALA A 2 -15.23 30.13 28.87
N MET A 3 -16.01 29.39 29.66
CA MET A 3 -16.09 27.93 29.57
C MET A 3 -16.82 27.43 28.30
N ILE A 4 -17.81 28.19 27.82
CA ILE A 4 -18.61 27.83 26.63
C ILE A 4 -17.79 27.95 25.34
N CYS A 5 -16.87 28.92 25.23
CA CYS A 5 -16.01 29.05 24.06
C CYS A 5 -14.97 27.94 23.95
N VAL A 6 -14.43 27.45 25.07
CA VAL A 6 -13.38 26.41 25.05
C VAL A 6 -13.94 25.03 24.67
N LEU A 7 -15.15 24.68 25.12
CA LEU A 7 -15.84 23.45 24.74
C LEU A 7 -16.28 23.44 23.26
N SER A 8 -16.63 24.60 22.71
CA SER A 8 -17.01 24.72 21.30
C SER A 8 -15.85 24.46 20.34
N VAL A 9 -14.61 24.79 20.74
CA VAL A 9 -13.40 24.44 20.00
C VAL A 9 -13.11 22.94 20.13
N PHE A 10 -13.29 22.33 21.30
CA PHE A 10 -13.07 20.89 21.48
C PHE A 10 -14.04 20.01 20.69
N ASN A 11 -15.33 20.38 20.59
CA ASN A 11 -16.30 19.66 19.76
C ASN A 11 -16.05 19.80 18.24
N GLY A 12 -15.44 20.90 17.80
CA GLY A 12 -15.01 21.07 16.40
C GLY A 12 -13.63 20.47 16.09
N PHE A 13 -12.75 20.41 17.09
CA PHE A 13 -11.38 19.91 16.96
C PHE A 13 -11.30 18.38 16.96
N SER A 14 -12.17 17.70 17.70
CA SER A 14 -12.26 16.23 17.66
C SER A 14 -12.72 15.71 16.29
N GLY A 15 -13.64 16.41 15.62
CA GLY A 15 -13.96 16.16 14.20
C GLY A 15 -12.77 16.39 13.27
N LEU A 16 -12.08 17.53 13.41
CA LEU A 16 -10.89 17.87 12.61
C LEU A 16 -9.67 16.96 12.83
N VAL A 17 -9.53 16.35 14.00
CA VAL A 17 -8.45 15.40 14.29
C VAL A 17 -8.79 14.00 13.74
N ASN A 18 -10.05 13.60 13.76
CA ASN A 18 -10.50 12.38 13.07
C ASN A 18 -10.48 12.53 11.53
N ASP A 19 -10.71 13.72 10.99
CA ASP A 19 -10.60 14.00 9.55
C ASP A 19 -9.13 13.95 9.04
N LYS A 20 -8.15 13.79 9.94
CA LYS A 20 -6.76 13.51 9.60
C LYS A 20 -6.38 12.03 9.70
N LEU A 21 -7.34 11.13 9.84
CA LEU A 21 -7.11 9.72 9.56
C LEU A 21 -6.71 9.60 8.08
N SER A 22 -5.62 8.89 7.80
CA SER A 22 -5.21 8.68 6.41
C SER A 22 -6.34 8.02 5.66
N GLN A 23 -6.71 8.60 4.52
CA GLN A 23 -7.79 8.10 3.66
C GLN A 23 -7.52 6.68 3.11
N ILE A 24 -6.32 6.16 3.40
CA ILE A 24 -5.82 4.86 3.00
C ILE A 24 -5.25 4.03 4.17
N ASP A 25 -5.30 4.55 5.40
CA ASP A 25 -4.95 3.77 6.59
C ASP A 25 -6.11 2.87 7.01
N PRO A 26 -5.81 1.62 7.40
CA PRO A 26 -6.79 0.80 8.08
C PRO A 26 -7.10 1.35 9.47
N GLU A 27 -8.34 1.16 9.94
CA GLU A 27 -8.70 1.43 11.33
C GLU A 27 -7.95 0.49 12.29
N ILE A 28 -7.85 -0.79 11.89
CA ILE A 28 -7.13 -1.81 12.66
C ILE A 28 -6.20 -2.56 11.71
N LYS A 29 -4.93 -2.68 12.10
CA LYS A 29 -3.92 -3.46 11.36
C LYS A 29 -3.47 -4.64 12.20
N ILE A 30 -3.76 -5.86 11.75
CA ILE A 30 -3.24 -7.08 12.35
C ILE A 30 -1.88 -7.38 11.72
N THR A 31 -0.85 -7.48 12.55
CA THR A 31 0.50 -7.91 12.14
C THR A 31 0.97 -9.09 12.99
N ALA A 32 2.00 -9.80 12.52
CA ALA A 32 2.59 -10.85 13.31
C ALA A 32 3.49 -10.28 14.43
N ALA A 33 3.35 -10.79 15.65
CA ALA A 33 4.08 -10.28 16.81
C ALA A 33 5.59 -10.56 16.76
N ASN A 34 5.98 -11.72 16.21
CA ASN A 34 7.36 -12.23 16.26
C ASN A 34 7.96 -12.51 14.88
N SER A 35 7.29 -12.11 13.81
CA SER A 35 7.73 -12.33 12.42
C SER A 35 7.34 -11.15 11.53
N ASN A 36 8.00 -11.02 10.39
CA ASN A 36 7.69 -9.97 9.41
C ASN A 36 6.47 -10.31 8.53
N TYR A 37 5.81 -11.45 8.78
CA TYR A 37 4.68 -11.93 7.99
C TYR A 37 3.84 -12.96 8.76
N ILE A 38 2.60 -13.13 8.31
CA ILE A 38 1.60 -14.07 8.81
C ILE A 38 1.57 -15.26 7.85
N THR A 39 1.88 -16.48 8.32
CA THR A 39 2.01 -17.68 7.46
C THR A 39 0.68 -18.21 6.90
N ASN A 40 -0.42 -18.05 7.64
CA ASN A 40 -1.76 -18.52 7.27
C ASN A 40 -2.73 -17.34 7.19
N ALA A 41 -2.33 -16.27 6.50
CA ALA A 41 -3.09 -15.03 6.42
C ALA A 41 -4.52 -15.26 5.90
N ASP A 42 -4.71 -16.20 4.97
CA ASP A 42 -6.02 -16.60 4.44
C ASP A 42 -6.97 -17.17 5.51
N SER A 43 -6.44 -17.92 6.47
CA SER A 43 -7.25 -18.45 7.58
C SER A 43 -7.61 -17.34 8.57
N VAL A 44 -6.64 -16.47 8.89
CA VAL A 44 -6.85 -15.35 9.81
C VAL A 44 -7.86 -14.37 9.25
N ILE A 45 -7.74 -13.96 7.97
CA ILE A 45 -8.70 -13.05 7.34
C ILE A 45 -10.10 -13.67 7.26
N THR A 46 -10.20 -14.99 7.03
CA THR A 46 -11.49 -15.69 7.04
C THR A 46 -12.14 -15.66 8.42
N ALA A 47 -11.37 -15.90 9.49
CA ALA A 47 -11.87 -15.81 10.86
C ALA A 47 -12.25 -14.36 11.22
N THR A 48 -11.44 -13.38 10.81
CA THR A 48 -11.72 -11.95 10.97
C THR A 48 -13.05 -11.59 10.31
N LYS A 49 -13.28 -11.97 9.05
CA LYS A 49 -14.53 -11.68 8.32
C LYS A 49 -15.79 -12.29 8.98
N GLN A 50 -15.65 -13.23 9.93
CA GLN A 50 -16.78 -13.79 10.69
C GLN A 50 -17.18 -12.96 11.90
N CYS A 51 -16.38 -11.97 12.30
CA CYS A 51 -16.73 -11.02 13.35
C CYS A 51 -17.81 -10.06 12.82
N GLY A 52 -18.95 -9.96 13.53
CA GLY A 52 -20.13 -9.24 13.04
C GLY A 52 -19.98 -7.71 12.91
N ASN A 53 -18.91 -7.13 13.42
CA ASN A 53 -18.61 -5.70 13.42
C ASN A 53 -17.54 -5.29 12.37
N ILE A 54 -17.19 -6.20 11.45
CA ILE A 54 -16.17 -5.94 10.43
C ILE A 54 -16.84 -5.66 9.09
N LEU A 55 -16.57 -4.49 8.53
CA LEU A 55 -17.08 -4.05 7.24
C LEU A 55 -16.17 -4.53 6.11
N TYR A 56 -14.86 -4.31 6.24
CA TYR A 56 -13.85 -4.77 5.30
C TYR A 56 -12.68 -5.41 6.04
N ALA A 57 -12.10 -6.43 5.42
CA ALA A 57 -10.81 -6.98 5.79
C ALA A 57 -10.07 -7.34 4.51
N THR A 58 -8.85 -6.84 4.35
CA THR A 58 -7.99 -7.09 3.19
C THR A 58 -6.60 -7.53 3.63
N LEU A 59 -5.96 -8.36 2.82
CA LEU A 59 -4.55 -8.67 2.99
C LEU A 59 -3.70 -7.57 2.36
N SER A 60 -2.53 -7.34 2.95
CA SER A 60 -1.50 -6.53 2.30
C SER A 60 -0.09 -7.05 2.58
N ILE A 61 0.80 -6.75 1.64
CA ILE A 61 2.23 -6.99 1.73
C ILE A 61 2.95 -5.67 1.60
N GLU A 62 3.67 -5.26 2.63
CA GLU A 62 4.43 -4.02 2.64
C GLU A 62 5.93 -4.30 2.82
N SER A 63 6.75 -3.78 1.91
CA SER A 63 8.20 -3.95 1.98
C SER A 63 8.93 -2.88 1.17
N ARG A 64 10.20 -2.65 1.53
CA ARG A 64 11.09 -1.72 0.83
C ARG A 64 11.63 -2.32 -0.46
N ALA A 65 11.75 -1.48 -1.50
CA ALA A 65 12.30 -1.81 -2.80
C ALA A 65 13.05 -0.61 -3.40
N LEU A 66 13.69 -0.80 -4.55
CA LEU A 66 14.25 0.26 -5.37
C LEU A 66 13.45 0.38 -6.66
N ALA A 67 12.93 1.56 -6.96
CA ALA A 67 12.27 1.85 -8.22
C ALA A 67 13.26 2.38 -9.24
N THR A 68 13.05 2.09 -10.52
CA THR A 68 13.76 2.71 -11.64
C THR A 68 12.79 3.04 -12.76
N TYR A 69 12.93 4.24 -13.32
CA TYR A 69 12.15 4.70 -14.46
C TYR A 69 12.99 5.69 -15.27
N ASN A 70 13.14 5.47 -16.57
CA ASN A 70 13.94 6.31 -17.47
C ASN A 70 15.38 6.62 -16.96
N GLY A 71 16.02 5.65 -16.30
CA GLY A 71 17.38 5.79 -15.77
C GLY A 71 17.48 6.57 -14.45
N LEU A 72 16.38 7.10 -13.93
CA LEU A 72 16.30 7.63 -12.56
C LEU A 72 15.93 6.51 -11.60
N GLN A 73 16.42 6.57 -10.36
CA GLN A 73 16.19 5.55 -9.35
C GLN A 73 15.96 6.17 -7.97
N ILE A 74 15.03 5.60 -7.21
CA ILE A 74 14.74 6.00 -5.83
C ILE A 74 14.38 4.79 -4.97
N PRO A 75 14.67 4.79 -3.66
CA PRO A 75 14.04 3.84 -2.74
C PRO A 75 12.55 4.11 -2.67
N ILE A 76 11.75 3.05 -2.52
CA ILE A 76 10.29 3.12 -2.36
C ILE A 76 9.79 2.15 -1.29
N THR A 77 8.60 2.42 -0.79
CA THR A 77 7.77 1.48 -0.03
C THR A 77 6.70 0.92 -0.95
N VAL A 78 6.74 -0.39 -1.19
CA VAL A 78 5.74 -1.09 -2.00
C VAL A 78 4.68 -1.65 -1.08
N LYS A 79 3.41 -1.30 -1.33
CA LYS A 79 2.22 -1.90 -0.71
C LYS A 79 1.48 -2.73 -1.75
N GLY A 80 1.63 -4.05 -1.68
CA GLY A 80 0.83 -5.01 -2.41
C GLY A 80 -0.53 -5.19 -1.75
N VAL A 81 -1.62 -5.02 -2.49
CA VAL A 81 -2.98 -5.06 -1.94
C VAL A 81 -3.91 -5.97 -2.73
N THR A 82 -4.94 -6.50 -2.07
CA THR A 82 -6.02 -7.23 -2.75
C THR A 82 -6.98 -6.25 -3.43
N PRO A 83 -7.81 -6.71 -4.40
CA PRO A 83 -8.78 -5.85 -5.07
C PRO A 83 -9.73 -5.10 -4.11
N ASP A 84 -10.12 -5.75 -3.00
CA ASP A 84 -11.01 -5.21 -1.96
C ASP A 84 -10.44 -3.93 -1.29
N PHE A 85 -9.13 -3.67 -1.42
CA PHE A 85 -8.49 -2.49 -0.82
C PHE A 85 -9.06 -1.16 -1.35
N ALA A 86 -9.45 -1.11 -2.62
CA ALA A 86 -10.06 0.08 -3.20
C ALA A 86 -11.51 0.30 -2.78
N GLU A 87 -12.17 -0.71 -2.22
CA GLU A 87 -13.51 -0.59 -1.63
C GLU A 87 -13.41 -0.19 -0.15
N MET A 88 -12.38 -0.70 0.53
CA MET A 88 -12.05 -0.33 1.90
C MET A 88 -11.50 1.09 2.04
N THR A 89 -10.82 1.60 1.00
CA THR A 89 -10.15 2.91 1.04
C THR A 89 -10.64 3.81 -0.09
N ASN A 90 -10.48 5.12 0.06
CA ASN A 90 -10.82 6.08 -1.00
C ASN A 90 -9.71 6.25 -2.04
N ILE A 91 -8.78 5.29 -2.16
CA ILE A 91 -7.59 5.41 -3.01
C ILE A 91 -7.92 5.72 -4.47
N SER A 92 -9.01 5.16 -5.00
CA SER A 92 -9.41 5.39 -6.40
C SER A 92 -9.77 6.84 -6.69
N GLU A 93 -10.34 7.55 -5.70
CA GLU A 93 -10.69 8.97 -5.81
C GLU A 93 -9.48 9.90 -5.64
N LEU A 94 -8.41 9.38 -5.03
CA LEU A 94 -7.17 10.11 -4.76
C LEU A 94 -6.17 10.03 -5.92
N VAL A 95 -6.46 9.21 -6.93
CA VAL A 95 -5.68 9.17 -8.17
C VAL A 95 -6.00 10.41 -9.01
N LYS A 96 -4.96 11.08 -9.50
CA LYS A 96 -5.06 12.27 -10.34
C LYS A 96 -5.76 11.97 -11.68
N GLU A 97 -6.38 13.01 -12.26
CA GLU A 97 -7.23 12.93 -13.45
C GLU A 97 -6.53 12.36 -14.70
N ASP A 98 -5.20 12.43 -14.76
CA ASP A 98 -4.36 11.90 -15.84
C ASP A 98 -4.06 10.40 -15.71
N GLY A 99 -4.59 9.74 -14.68
CA GLY A 99 -4.39 8.33 -14.38
C GLY A 99 -5.66 7.59 -13.96
N GLN A 100 -5.49 6.31 -13.63
CA GLN A 100 -6.55 5.43 -13.14
C GLN A 100 -5.99 4.48 -12.07
N TYR A 101 -6.83 4.12 -11.09
CA TYR A 101 -6.50 3.05 -10.16
C TYR A 101 -6.68 1.69 -10.82
N ILE A 102 -5.60 1.14 -11.36
CA ILE A 102 -5.54 -0.20 -11.97
C ILE A 102 -4.25 -0.86 -11.51
N LEU A 103 -4.34 -2.07 -10.95
CA LEU A 103 -3.18 -2.84 -10.49
C LEU A 103 -2.87 -4.05 -11.37
N SER A 104 -3.89 -4.60 -12.03
CA SER A 104 -3.76 -5.70 -12.98
C SER A 104 -4.85 -5.63 -14.04
N LYS A 105 -4.51 -6.00 -15.29
CA LYS A 105 -5.46 -6.13 -16.40
C LYS A 105 -5.01 -7.23 -17.34
N GLY A 106 -5.78 -8.31 -17.42
CA GLY A 106 -5.37 -9.51 -18.15
C GLY A 106 -4.10 -10.10 -17.53
N ASN A 107 -3.04 -10.23 -18.32
CA ASN A 107 -1.75 -10.76 -17.87
C ASN A 107 -0.70 -9.67 -17.60
N GLN A 108 -1.13 -8.41 -17.49
CA GLN A 108 -0.26 -7.25 -17.29
C GLN A 108 -0.49 -6.65 -15.90
N TYR A 109 0.60 -6.40 -15.19
CA TYR A 109 0.60 -5.65 -13.94
C TYR A 109 0.88 -4.17 -14.15
N PHE A 110 0.31 -3.38 -13.24
CA PHE A 110 0.38 -1.93 -13.19
C PHE A 110 0.77 -1.49 -11.78
N SER A 111 1.35 -0.30 -11.70
CA SER A 111 1.69 0.37 -10.45
C SER A 111 0.95 1.70 -10.36
N VAL A 112 0.38 1.97 -9.20
CA VAL A 112 -0.18 3.28 -8.84
C VAL A 112 0.81 3.91 -7.87
N ILE A 113 1.44 5.01 -8.27
CA ILE A 113 2.59 5.59 -7.55
C ILE A 113 2.19 6.87 -6.81
N SER A 114 2.86 7.19 -5.71
CA SER A 114 2.62 8.46 -5.03
C SER A 114 3.16 9.64 -5.83
N VAL A 115 2.65 10.85 -5.55
CA VAL A 115 3.10 12.08 -6.20
C VAL A 115 4.61 12.33 -6.05
N GLY A 116 5.20 12.00 -4.89
CA GLY A 116 6.63 12.13 -4.64
C GLY A 116 7.49 11.16 -5.48
N VAL A 117 7.02 9.94 -5.68
CA VAL A 117 7.66 8.96 -6.58
C VAL A 117 7.60 9.47 -8.02
N ALA A 118 6.45 9.96 -8.46
CA ALA A 118 6.26 10.50 -9.81
C ALA A 118 7.21 11.69 -10.07
N ILE A 119 7.28 12.66 -9.16
CA ILE A 119 8.16 13.83 -9.28
C ILE A 119 9.63 13.38 -9.31
N SER A 120 10.05 12.52 -8.39
CA SER A 120 11.46 12.14 -8.25
C SER A 120 11.99 11.33 -9.44
N LEU A 121 11.12 10.56 -10.07
CA LEU A 121 11.44 9.75 -11.25
C LEU A 121 11.06 10.42 -12.57
N ASN A 122 10.51 11.63 -12.54
CA ASN A 122 9.92 12.31 -13.69
C ASN A 122 8.95 11.39 -14.46
N ALA A 123 8.14 10.64 -13.71
CA ALA A 123 7.29 9.59 -14.19
C ALA A 123 5.84 10.05 -14.35
N HIS A 124 5.15 9.49 -15.33
CA HIS A 124 3.79 9.87 -15.71
C HIS A 124 3.00 8.59 -16.03
N PRO A 125 1.67 8.57 -15.82
CA PRO A 125 0.83 7.45 -16.25
C PRO A 125 1.00 7.19 -17.76
N GLY A 126 1.10 5.92 -18.13
CA GLY A 126 1.23 5.54 -19.53
C GLY A 126 1.94 4.21 -19.78
N TYR A 127 2.01 3.86 -21.06
CA TYR A 127 2.49 2.56 -21.55
C TYR A 127 3.82 2.65 -22.31
N PHE A 128 4.39 3.84 -22.43
CA PHE A 128 5.58 4.08 -23.27
C PHE A 128 6.87 3.60 -22.61
N ASN A 129 6.98 3.75 -21.29
CA ASN A 129 8.13 3.32 -20.51
C ASN A 129 7.68 2.41 -19.39
N THR A 130 8.55 1.48 -19.00
CA THR A 130 8.29 0.57 -17.89
C THR A 130 8.81 1.15 -16.58
N PHE A 131 8.01 0.98 -15.53
CA PHE A 131 8.39 1.19 -14.15
C PHE A 131 8.92 -0.11 -13.57
N GLU A 132 10.19 -0.13 -13.21
CA GLU A 132 10.90 -1.31 -12.74
C GLU A 132 11.06 -1.28 -11.23
N ILE A 133 10.71 -2.38 -10.57
CA ILE A 133 10.84 -2.54 -9.13
C ILE A 133 11.88 -3.62 -8.86
N TYR A 134 12.92 -3.25 -8.10
CA TYR A 134 14.04 -4.10 -7.72
C TYR A 134 13.98 -4.43 -6.24
N THR A 135 14.12 -5.71 -5.91
CA THR A 135 14.12 -6.22 -4.54
C THR A 135 15.33 -7.12 -4.30
N PRO A 136 15.94 -7.08 -3.11
CA PRO A 136 16.96 -8.05 -2.76
C PRO A 136 16.31 -9.43 -2.59
N LYS A 137 16.93 -10.47 -3.17
CA LYS A 137 16.47 -11.86 -2.98
C LYS A 137 16.68 -12.26 -1.53
N ARG A 138 15.62 -12.79 -0.90
CA ARG A 138 15.68 -13.30 0.48
C ARG A 138 16.35 -14.67 0.58
N LYS A 139 16.29 -15.44 -0.50
CA LYS A 139 16.76 -16.84 -0.57
C LYS A 139 17.87 -16.96 -1.62
N GLY A 140 18.90 -17.75 -1.29
CA GLY A 140 20.01 -18.07 -2.21
C GLY A 140 21.33 -17.38 -1.88
N ALA A 141 22.42 -17.91 -2.42
CA ALA A 141 23.76 -17.35 -2.25
C ALA A 141 23.99 -16.16 -3.19
N VAL A 142 24.54 -15.07 -2.66
CA VAL A 142 25.02 -13.96 -3.49
C VAL A 142 26.25 -14.42 -4.24
N ASN A 143 26.22 -14.34 -5.57
CA ASN A 143 27.40 -14.59 -6.39
C ASN A 143 28.31 -13.34 -6.36
N PRO A 144 29.50 -13.37 -5.73
CA PRO A 144 30.37 -12.20 -5.64
C PRO A 144 30.89 -11.75 -7.02
N ALA A 145 30.97 -12.66 -7.98
CA ALA A 145 31.40 -12.36 -9.35
C ALA A 145 30.30 -11.69 -10.19
N ASN A 146 29.04 -11.75 -9.75
CA ASN A 146 27.94 -11.02 -10.37
C ASN A 146 26.89 -10.58 -9.32
N PRO A 147 27.14 -9.48 -8.60
CA PRO A 147 26.26 -8.99 -7.54
C PRO A 147 24.85 -8.62 -8.00
N ALA A 148 24.66 -8.28 -9.29
CA ALA A 148 23.35 -7.97 -9.84
C ALA A 148 22.38 -9.17 -9.74
N THR A 149 22.90 -10.40 -9.73
CA THR A 149 22.08 -11.61 -9.53
C THR A 149 21.45 -11.71 -8.14
N ALA A 150 21.89 -10.90 -7.17
CA ALA A 150 21.29 -10.82 -5.84
C ALA A 150 19.95 -10.09 -5.82
N PHE A 151 19.58 -9.41 -6.91
CA PHE A 151 18.32 -8.69 -7.03
C PHE A 151 17.34 -9.45 -7.91
N ARG A 152 16.06 -9.32 -7.57
CA ARG A 152 14.92 -9.66 -8.42
C ARG A 152 14.33 -8.36 -8.94
N SER A 153 13.84 -8.38 -10.17
CA SER A 153 13.10 -7.25 -10.72
C SER A 153 11.81 -7.68 -11.39
N LYS A 154 10.83 -6.77 -11.38
CA LYS A 154 9.62 -6.85 -12.19
C LYS A 154 9.36 -5.51 -12.83
N SER A 155 8.87 -5.56 -14.07
CA SER A 155 8.48 -4.38 -14.83
C SER A 155 6.96 -4.26 -14.85
N THR A 156 6.47 -3.05 -14.64
CA THR A 156 5.06 -2.68 -14.67
C THR A 156 4.87 -1.42 -15.51
N TYR A 157 3.63 -1.06 -15.80
CA TYR A 157 3.29 0.27 -16.32
C TYR A 157 2.65 1.11 -15.21
N ILE A 158 2.85 2.42 -15.28
CA ILE A 158 2.21 3.34 -14.32
C ILE A 158 0.79 3.58 -14.82
N SER A 159 -0.19 3.17 -14.03
CA SER A 159 -1.61 3.38 -14.33
C SER A 159 -2.12 4.72 -13.79
N GLY A 160 -1.57 5.17 -12.65
CA GLY A 160 -1.99 6.42 -12.03
C GLY A 160 -1.00 6.95 -11.00
N VAL A 161 -1.20 8.21 -10.63
CA VAL A 161 -0.48 8.90 -9.57
C VAL A 161 -1.48 9.30 -8.50
N PHE A 162 -1.22 8.97 -7.23
CA PHE A 162 -2.10 9.34 -6.11
C PHE A 162 -1.46 10.39 -5.20
N GLU A 163 -2.31 11.15 -4.49
CA GLU A 163 -1.90 12.12 -3.48
C GLU A 163 -2.92 12.11 -2.33
N VAL A 164 -2.48 11.73 -1.13
CA VAL A 164 -3.35 11.64 0.06
C VAL A 164 -3.18 12.80 1.03
N GLN A 165 -2.32 13.77 0.69
CA GLN A 165 -1.96 14.94 1.50
C GLN A 165 -1.33 14.56 2.85
N GLN A 166 -0.60 13.45 2.88
CA GLN A 166 0.17 13.01 4.02
C GLN A 166 1.58 12.64 3.57
N GLN A 167 2.56 13.33 4.15
CA GLN A 167 3.94 13.26 3.71
C GLN A 167 4.50 11.82 3.69
N ASP A 168 4.16 11.00 4.70
CA ASP A 168 4.68 9.63 4.80
C ASP A 168 4.21 8.76 3.63
N TYR A 169 2.98 8.95 3.16
CA TYR A 169 2.42 8.25 2.00
C TYR A 169 2.85 8.88 0.68
N ASP A 170 2.79 10.20 0.59
CA ASP A 170 3.03 10.93 -0.66
C ASP A 170 4.50 10.91 -1.09
N ALA A 171 5.45 10.72 -0.17
CA ALA A 171 6.88 10.76 -0.47
C ALA A 171 7.35 9.61 -1.38
N GLU A 172 7.06 8.36 -1.00
CA GLU A 172 7.78 7.20 -1.55
C GLU A 172 6.92 5.92 -1.68
N HIS A 173 5.59 6.00 -1.58
CA HIS A 173 4.73 4.81 -1.66
C HIS A 173 4.34 4.43 -3.08
N VAL A 174 4.26 3.12 -3.32
CA VAL A 174 3.77 2.53 -4.56
C VAL A 174 2.81 1.41 -4.24
N ILE A 175 1.63 1.44 -4.83
CA ILE A 175 0.60 0.42 -4.68
C ILE A 175 0.65 -0.50 -5.91
N ILE A 176 0.69 -1.81 -5.65
CA ILE A 176 0.68 -2.86 -6.68
C ILE A 176 -0.28 -3.98 -6.30
N ASP A 177 -0.52 -4.87 -7.26
CA ASP A 177 -1.25 -6.11 -7.02
C ASP A 177 -0.51 -7.00 -6.00
N ILE A 178 -1.24 -7.58 -5.05
CA ILE A 178 -0.66 -8.44 -4.00
C ILE A 178 0.10 -9.64 -4.57
N ASP A 179 -0.34 -10.20 -5.70
CA ASP A 179 0.34 -11.35 -6.31
C ASP A 179 1.69 -10.93 -6.91
N LEU A 180 1.76 -9.73 -7.50
CA LEU A 180 3.04 -9.15 -7.90
C LEU A 180 3.95 -8.89 -6.70
N ALA A 181 3.41 -8.42 -5.58
CA ALA A 181 4.20 -8.23 -4.35
C ALA A 181 4.74 -9.55 -3.81
N ARG A 182 3.94 -10.63 -3.82
CA ARG A 182 4.39 -11.97 -3.45
C ARG A 182 5.55 -12.44 -4.32
N GLU A 183 5.41 -12.26 -5.63
CA GLU A 183 6.46 -12.56 -6.60
C GLU A 183 7.72 -11.71 -6.39
N LEU A 184 7.60 -10.44 -6.00
CA LEU A 184 8.75 -9.56 -5.76
C LEU A 184 9.49 -9.89 -4.46
N PHE A 185 8.76 -10.25 -3.40
CA PHE A 185 9.30 -10.37 -2.04
C PHE A 185 9.45 -11.81 -1.53
N ASP A 186 9.30 -12.81 -2.39
CA ASP A 186 9.41 -14.24 -2.05
C ASP A 186 8.41 -14.71 -0.98
N TYR A 187 7.19 -14.19 -1.03
CA TYR A 187 6.09 -14.66 -0.18
C TYR A 187 5.29 -15.76 -0.86
N GLU A 188 4.85 -16.74 -0.07
CA GLU A 188 3.90 -17.76 -0.51
C GLU A 188 2.47 -17.21 -0.58
N LYS A 189 1.56 -17.94 -1.24
CA LYS A 189 0.20 -17.46 -1.48
C LYS A 189 -0.58 -17.19 -0.19
N CYS A 190 -0.36 -18.00 0.84
CA CYS A 190 -1.03 -17.83 2.14
C CYS A 190 -0.34 -16.80 3.05
N GLU A 191 0.73 -16.16 2.58
CA GLU A 191 1.51 -15.21 3.36
C GLU A 191 1.11 -13.76 3.04
N ALA A 192 1.08 -12.94 4.09
CA ALA A 192 0.89 -11.49 4.02
C ALA A 192 1.64 -10.81 5.19
N THR A 193 1.97 -9.52 5.07
CA THR A 193 2.61 -8.78 6.16
C THR A 193 1.60 -8.24 7.15
N SER A 194 0.40 -7.89 6.66
CA SER A 194 -0.69 -7.42 7.51
C SER A 194 -2.06 -7.82 6.99
N ILE A 195 -3.04 -7.73 7.88
CA ILE A 195 -4.46 -7.73 7.57
C ILE A 195 -5.00 -6.37 7.99
N ASP A 196 -5.47 -5.62 7.01
CA ASP A 196 -5.99 -4.28 7.15
C ASP A 196 -7.53 -4.40 7.32
N ILE A 197 -8.07 -3.79 8.37
CA ILE A 197 -9.48 -3.95 8.78
C ILE A 197 -10.15 -2.59 8.89
N GLN A 198 -11.41 -2.56 8.47
CA GLN A 198 -12.36 -1.48 8.72
C GLN A 198 -13.60 -2.05 9.40
N THR A 199 -14.06 -1.38 10.45
CA THR A 199 -15.21 -1.79 11.24
C THR A 199 -16.50 -1.13 10.74
N THR A 200 -17.64 -1.64 11.19
CA THR A 200 -18.92 -0.95 10.96
C THR A 200 -18.94 0.37 11.74
N PRO A 201 -19.64 1.41 11.24
CA PRO A 201 -19.83 2.65 11.98
C PRO A 201 -20.33 2.38 13.41
N ASP A 202 -19.89 3.19 14.38
CA ASP A 202 -20.23 3.09 15.80
C ASP A 202 -19.68 1.86 16.55
N THR A 203 -18.78 1.09 15.93
CA THR A 203 -18.03 0.04 16.64
C THR A 203 -17.06 0.69 17.63
N ASN A 204 -17.10 0.26 18.90
CA ASN A 204 -16.06 0.66 19.84
C ASN A 204 -14.76 -0.12 19.57
N ILE A 205 -13.70 0.60 19.23
CA ILE A 205 -12.37 0.06 18.90
C ILE A 205 -11.42 0.16 20.12
N GLU A 206 -11.81 0.87 21.19
CA GLU A 206 -11.04 1.01 22.45
C GLU A 206 -11.22 -0.18 23.41
#